data_AF-A0A7X8H0Q2-F1
#
_entry.id   AF-A0A7X8H0Q2-F1
#
_cell.length_a   1.000
_cell.length_b   1.000
_cell.length_c   1.000
_cell.angle_alpha   90.00
_cell.angle_beta   90.00
_cell.angle_gamma   90.00
#
_symmetry.space_group_name_H-M   'P 1'
#
loop_
_entity.id
_entity.type
_entity.pdbx_description
1 polymer ?
#
loop_
_entity_poly.entity_id
_entity_poly.type
_entity_poly.pdbx_seq_one_letter_code
_entity_poly.pdbx_strand_id
1 'polypeptide(L)' 'RPGDTLTLEVEITRLKGPIGKGKAIATVDGKIACEAEIMFAIQ' A
#
# COMPACT_ATOMS: atom_id res chain seq x y z
N ARG A 1 10.11 2.71 -13.92
CA ARG A 1 10.38 2.54 -15.36
C ARG A 1 10.02 1.12 -15.74
N PRO A 2 9.66 0.81 -17.00
CA PRO A 2 9.50 -0.58 -17.42
C PRO A 2 10.76 -1.37 -17.05
N GLY A 3 10.60 -2.44 -16.26
CA GLY A 3 11.70 -3.23 -15.71
C GLY A 3 11.98 -3.03 -14.22
N ASP A 4 11.46 -1.97 -13.59
CA ASP A 4 11.60 -1.79 -12.14
C ASP A 4 10.67 -2.77 -11.38
N THR A 5 11.18 -3.36 -10.31
CA THR A 5 10.36 -4.12 -9.36
C THR A 5 9.86 -3.19 -8.27
N LEU A 6 8.54 -3.08 -8.13
CA LEU A 6 7.90 -2.29 -7.09
C LEU A 6 7.61 -3.18 -5.88
N THR A 7 8.22 -2.87 -4.73
CA THR A 7 7.86 -3.50 -3.45
C THR A 7 6.75 -2.68 -2.81
N LEU A 8 5.62 -3.33 -2.52
CA LEU A 8 4.46 -2.71 -1.88
C LEU A 8 4.32 -3.24 -0.46
N GLU A 9 4.36 -2.34 0.51
CA GLU A 9 4.06 -2.64 1.91
C GLU A 9 2.83 -1.85 2.32
N VAL A 10 1.88 -2.51 2.97
CA VAL A 10 0.67 -1.87 3.48
C VAL A 10 0.50 -2.25 4.94
N GLU A 11 0.50 -1.24 5.80
CA GLU A 11 0.11 -1.38 7.19
C GLU A 11 -1.40 -1.15 7.30
N ILE A 12 -2.13 -2.14 7.79
CA ILE A 12 -3.57 -1.99 8.03
C ILE A 12 -3.78 -1.16 9.29
N THR A 13 -4.29 0.06 9.12
CA THR A 13 -4.49 1.01 10.23
C THR A 13 -5.86 0.89 10.85
N ARG A 14 -6.87 0.42 10.09
CA ARG A 14 -8.22 0.19 10.60
C ARG A 14 -8.98 -0.85 9.79
N LEU A 15 -9.76 -1.68 10.48
CA LEU A 15 -10.79 -2.55 9.89
C LEU A 15 -12.13 -2.29 10.57
N LYS A 16 -13.19 -2.09 9.78
CA LYS A 16 -14.58 -1.96 10.26
C LYS A 16 -15.51 -2.73 9.32
N GLY A 17 -15.96 -3.90 9.76
CA GLY A 17 -16.72 -4.80 8.90
C GLY A 17 -15.91 -5.13 7.64
N PRO A 18 -16.50 -5.06 6.43
CA PRO A 18 -15.77 -5.34 5.20
C PRO A 18 -14.83 -4.20 4.78
N ILE A 19 -14.88 -3.03 5.40
CA ILE A 19 -14.08 -1.87 4.98
C ILE A 19 -12.76 -1.80 5.76
N GLY A 20 -11.65 -1.84 5.04
CA GLY A 20 -10.29 -1.64 5.55
C GLY A 20 -9.71 -0.30 5.13
N LYS A 21 -8.82 0.23 5.97
CA LYS A 21 -7.92 1.35 5.66
C LYS A 21 -6.49 0.93 5.94
N GLY A 22 -5.57 1.40 5.11
CA GLY A 22 -4.15 1.14 5.28
C GLY A 22 -3.27 2.29 4.84
N LYS A 23 -2.09 2.39 5.47
CA LYS A 23 -1.00 3.24 5.01
C LYS A 23 -0.10 2.39 4.12
N ALA A 24 0.07 2.81 2.88
CA ALA A 24 0.82 2.09 1.87
C ALA A 24 2.12 2.82 1.52
N ILE A 25 3.22 2.07 1.38
CA ILE A 25 4.51 2.55 0.90
C ILE A 25 4.92 1.68 -0.29
N ALA A 26 5.28 2.33 -1.40
CA ALA A 26 5.84 1.69 -2.57
C ALA A 26 7.32 2.07 -2.70
N THR A 27 8.20 1.08 -2.83
CA THR A 27 9.64 1.30 -3.02
C THR A 27 10.18 0.65 -4.29
N VAL A 28 11.24 1.23 -4.84
CA VAL A 28 12.09 0.65 -5.90
C VAL A 28 13.52 0.76 -5.41
N ASP A 29 14.25 -0.36 -5.40
CA ASP A 29 15.63 -0.42 -4.89
C ASP A 29 15.78 0.20 -3.48
N GLY A 30 14.80 -0.05 -2.62
CA GLY A 30 14.77 0.47 -1.24
C GLY A 30 14.46 1.96 -1.10
N LYS A 31 14.20 2.66 -2.21
CA LYS A 31 13.83 4.09 -2.20
C LYS A 31 12.34 4.27 -2.37
N ILE A 32 11.76 5.18 -1.61
CA ILE A 32 10.33 5.50 -1.67
C ILE A 32 10.01 6.14 -3.02
N ALA A 33 9.09 5.51 -3.74
CA ALA A 33 8.55 5.98 -5.01
C ALA A 33 7.15 6.59 -4.84
N CYS A 34 6.37 6.09 -3.88
CA CYS A 34 5.03 6.59 -3.58
C CYS A 34 4.64 6.23 -2.13
N GLU A 35 3.88 7.11 -1.49
CA GLU A 35 3.20 6.86 -0.23
C GLU A 35 1.72 7.27 -0.37
N ALA A 36 0.82 6.50 0.22
CA ALA A 36 -0.61 6.79 0.17
C ALA A 36 -1.37 6.25 1.38
N GLU A 37 -2.50 6.88 1.70
CA GLU A 37 -3.56 6.23 2.46
C GLU A 37 -4.58 5.63 1.50
N ILE A 38 -4.89 4.35 1.71
CA ILE A 38 -5.84 3.63 0.87
C ILE A 38 -7.00 3.09 1.70
N MET A 39 -8.17 3.01 1.09
CA MET A 39 -9.36 2.36 1.63
C MET A 39 -9.76 1.24 0.66
N PHE A 40 -10.11 0.08 1.20
CA PHE A 40 -10.47 -1.09 0.42
C PHE A 40 -11.66 -1.84 1.06
N ALA A 41 -12.34 -2.64 0.25
CA ALA A 41 -13.38 -3.54 0.71
C ALA A 41 -12.91 -4.99 0.60
N ILE A 42 -13.12 -5.78 1.64
CA ILE A 42 -12.87 -7.22 1.69
C ILE A 42 -14.17 -7.91 1.30
N GLN A 43 -14.09 -8.78 0.28
CA GLN A 43 -15.17 -9.68 -0.13
C GLN A 43 -14.90 -11.10 0.37
#